data_AF-A0A0C9XNW0-F1
#
_entry.id   AF-A0A0C9XNW0-F1
#
_cell.length_a   1.000
_cell.length_b   1.000
_cell.length_c   1.000
_cell.angle_alpha   90.00
_cell.angle_beta   90.00
_cell.angle_gamma   90.00
#
_symmetry.space_group_name_H-M   'P 1'
#
loop_
_entity.id
_entity.type
_entity.pdbx_description
1 polymer ?
#
loop_
_entity_poly.entity_id
_entity_poly.type
_entity_poly.pdbx_seq_one_letter_code
_entity_poly.pdbx_strand_id
1 'polypeptide(L)'
;MPSFSLPPIHDNPDGGWGPSTSSNLPDQFKFKDIPYAPYSKSDKLGRFADWNDLSSDNRQSAVGLPSTQNTRAGGPGGRRREGNQAFGSGTASAFAYFHVEDESSFSLVDNKAAPPRRGGGFVRGRGQARGGYGARGAVRGGRGGPGGRGGVNQRGGVRRGWRDWEKNNRTRESSVVISPQWSMLEEIEFHRLAKLRLEVDEPEELETYGRLFAYDKTYDRVTTKTEKPLQLVDRIKYNPTTSDDPVIQQLVSKNVAKVYTTDIILSVLMCAPRSVYPWDIVIVREGNKLFLDKRDGGPFDTVTVNENAADPPQDPAPPNPNNPSEKPAVPETAAINTATSLSLEATYINQNFGFQSVIESSPPPPVDFANANPFYGPDETEPLASCGYRYRLFDLGITEDEDIKICVRTEVDAYSPGSGNPREGQGLVTIRALNEFDPRAQGAGGAPDWRSKLDSQRGAVVATEMKNNSCKLAKWTVQSVLAGADLMKIGYISRANPRDNTRHVILSTASMRPTEFAAQLNVSLANGWGIVRTVTDMCMKMPEGKYVLVKDPNKPVIRLYSVPPDAFTGEDEESDSASEGAQEL
;
A
#
# COMPACT_ATOMS: atom_id res chain seq x y z
N MET A 1 -65.56 -42.03 11.89
CA MET A 1 -64.35 -42.85 11.98
C MET A 1 -63.20 -41.94 12.37
N PRO A 2 -62.48 -42.16 13.48
CA PRO A 2 -61.22 -41.46 13.71
C PRO A 2 -60.28 -41.83 12.56
N SER A 3 -59.70 -40.82 11.90
CA SER A 3 -58.74 -41.01 10.81
C SER A 3 -57.34 -40.69 11.32
N PHE A 4 -56.40 -41.55 10.97
CA PHE A 4 -54.99 -41.38 11.25
C PHE A 4 -54.25 -41.48 9.91
N SER A 5 -53.71 -40.35 9.46
CA SER A 5 -52.81 -40.29 8.32
C SER A 5 -51.39 -40.50 8.80
N LEU A 6 -50.64 -41.40 8.15
CA LEU A 6 -49.23 -41.57 8.43
C LEU A 6 -48.49 -40.24 8.21
N PRO A 7 -47.68 -39.77 9.19
CA PRO A 7 -46.87 -38.59 8.98
C PRO A 7 -45.82 -38.86 7.89
N PRO A 8 -45.54 -37.90 7.01
CA PRO A 8 -44.50 -38.06 5.99
C PRO A 8 -43.14 -38.20 6.68
N ILE A 9 -42.38 -39.23 6.31
CA ILE A 9 -40.99 -39.44 6.74
C ILE A 9 -40.11 -39.27 5.50
N HIS A 10 -39.07 -38.46 5.62
CA HIS A 10 -38.11 -38.25 4.54
C HIS A 10 -37.09 -39.38 4.53
N ASP A 11 -36.92 -40.01 3.36
CA ASP A 11 -35.90 -41.01 3.14
C ASP A 11 -34.57 -40.33 2.76
N ASN A 12 -33.45 -40.85 3.25
CA ASN A 12 -32.13 -40.31 2.93
C ASN A 12 -31.47 -41.21 1.87
N PRO A 13 -31.45 -40.79 0.58
CA PRO A 13 -30.99 -41.63 -0.52
C PRO A 13 -29.51 -42.04 -0.40
N ASP A 14 -28.71 -41.30 0.37
CA ASP A 14 -27.29 -41.57 0.60
C ASP A 14 -27.06 -42.61 1.73
N GLY A 15 -28.12 -43.14 2.34
CA GLY A 15 -28.05 -44.15 3.42
C GLY A 15 -27.55 -43.63 4.76
N GLY A 16 -27.32 -42.31 4.89
CA GLY A 16 -26.88 -41.68 6.13
C GLY A 16 -28.01 -41.47 7.14
N TRP A 17 -27.68 -41.54 8.43
CA TRP A 17 -28.59 -41.12 9.51
C TRP A 17 -28.51 -39.60 9.71
N GLY A 18 -29.59 -38.88 9.42
CA GLY A 18 -29.68 -37.42 9.57
C GLY A 18 -30.24 -36.71 8.33
N PRO A 19 -30.21 -35.37 8.29
CA PRO A 19 -30.58 -34.61 7.10
C PRO A 19 -29.58 -34.91 5.96
N SER A 20 -30.11 -35.16 4.75
CA SER A 20 -29.27 -35.39 3.56
C SER A 20 -28.36 -34.19 3.28
N THR A 21 -27.09 -34.45 2.97
CA THR A 21 -26.11 -33.43 2.58
C THR A 21 -26.12 -33.13 1.08
N SER A 22 -26.76 -33.97 0.27
CA SER A 22 -26.78 -33.89 -1.20
C SER A 22 -28.04 -33.24 -1.75
N SER A 23 -29.17 -33.31 -1.03
CA SER A 23 -30.40 -32.60 -1.38
C SER A 23 -30.61 -31.39 -0.46
N ASN A 24 -30.63 -30.19 -1.04
CA ASN A 24 -31.17 -29.00 -0.38
C ASN A 24 -32.55 -29.32 0.23
N LEU A 25 -32.89 -28.65 1.35
CA LEU A 25 -34.13 -28.76 2.12
C LEU A 25 -35.33 -29.29 1.29
N PRO A 26 -36.11 -30.28 1.78
CA PRO A 26 -37.21 -30.88 1.01
C PRO A 26 -38.12 -29.83 0.38
N ASP A 27 -38.66 -30.08 -0.81
CA ASP A 27 -39.47 -29.08 -1.54
C ASP A 27 -40.69 -28.56 -0.79
N GLN A 28 -41.16 -29.33 0.19
CA GLN A 28 -42.28 -29.02 1.08
C GLN A 28 -41.88 -28.12 2.27
N PHE A 29 -40.58 -27.84 2.44
CA PHE A 29 -40.09 -26.98 3.51
C PHE A 29 -40.44 -25.53 3.20
N LYS A 30 -41.42 -25.00 3.95
CA LYS A 30 -42.08 -23.70 3.71
C LYS A 30 -41.14 -22.49 3.56
N PHE A 31 -39.92 -22.57 4.08
CA PHE A 31 -38.97 -21.46 4.13
C PHE A 31 -37.69 -21.70 3.32
N LYS A 32 -37.68 -22.70 2.42
CA LYS A 32 -36.50 -23.00 1.59
C LYS A 32 -36.09 -21.83 0.69
N ASP A 33 -37.06 -21.05 0.23
CA ASP A 33 -36.87 -19.92 -0.70
C ASP A 33 -36.66 -18.57 0.03
N ILE A 34 -36.49 -18.58 1.35
CA ILE A 34 -36.30 -17.37 2.16
C ILE A 34 -34.88 -17.39 2.75
N PRO A 35 -34.05 -16.34 2.55
CA PRO A 35 -32.75 -16.26 3.19
C PRO A 35 -32.86 -16.41 4.71
N TYR A 36 -32.04 -17.30 5.29
CA TYR A 36 -32.05 -17.51 6.73
C TYR A 36 -31.34 -16.37 7.45
N ALA A 37 -32.02 -15.77 8.43
CA ALA A 37 -31.44 -14.84 9.39
C ALA A 37 -31.85 -15.24 10.82
N PRO A 38 -30.91 -15.50 11.74
CA PRO A 38 -31.24 -15.84 13.11
C PRO A 38 -31.81 -14.61 13.84
N TYR A 39 -32.88 -14.80 14.62
CA TYR A 39 -33.49 -13.76 15.42
C TYR A 39 -34.08 -14.33 16.72
N SER A 40 -34.33 -13.46 17.70
CA SER A 40 -35.06 -13.80 18.92
C SER A 40 -36.42 -13.11 18.96
N LYS A 41 -37.49 -13.85 19.22
CA LYS A 41 -38.85 -13.29 19.40
C LYS A 41 -39.00 -12.48 20.69
N SER A 42 -38.09 -12.65 21.65
CA SER A 42 -38.12 -11.93 22.93
C SER A 42 -37.40 -10.58 22.88
N ASP A 43 -36.76 -10.24 21.76
CA ASP A 43 -36.10 -8.96 21.60
C ASP A 43 -37.13 -7.82 21.60
N LYS A 44 -36.75 -6.71 22.24
CA LYS A 44 -37.61 -5.53 22.28
C LYS A 44 -37.73 -4.94 20.87
N LEU A 45 -38.97 -4.66 20.49
CA LEU A 45 -39.32 -3.98 19.24
C LEU A 45 -39.52 -2.48 19.52
N GLY A 46 -39.11 -1.61 18.59
CA GLY A 46 -39.40 -0.17 18.68
C GLY A 46 -38.21 0.78 18.53
N ARG A 47 -37.29 0.54 17.59
CA ARG A 47 -36.21 1.48 17.25
C ARG A 47 -36.65 2.42 16.13
N PHE A 48 -36.51 3.72 16.32
CA PHE A 48 -36.73 4.72 15.28
C PHE A 48 -35.51 4.82 14.38
N ALA A 49 -35.72 4.93 13.07
CA ALA A 49 -34.69 5.34 12.13
C ALA A 49 -34.70 6.87 12.09
N ASP A 50 -33.60 7.50 12.50
CA ASP A 50 -33.42 8.95 12.46
C ASP A 50 -32.22 9.27 11.55
N TRP A 51 -32.50 9.91 10.42
CA TRP A 51 -31.49 10.32 9.44
C TRP A 51 -30.72 11.58 9.86
N ASN A 52 -31.09 12.23 10.97
CA ASN A 52 -30.42 13.43 11.49
C ASN A 52 -29.60 13.17 12.78
N ASP A 53 -29.53 11.94 13.29
CA ASP A 53 -28.84 11.63 14.55
C ASP A 53 -27.30 11.51 14.38
N LEU A 54 -26.60 12.58 14.74
CA LEU A 54 -25.13 12.70 14.74
C LEU A 54 -24.41 11.75 15.73
N SER A 55 -25.11 11.02 16.59
CA SER A 55 -24.53 10.16 17.65
C SER A 55 -24.37 8.68 17.27
N SER A 56 -24.78 8.30 16.06
CA SER A 56 -24.82 6.90 15.56
C SER A 56 -23.57 6.46 14.82
N ASP A 57 -22.83 7.41 14.25
CA ASP A 57 -21.80 7.16 13.22
C ASP A 57 -20.55 6.45 13.77
N ASN A 58 -20.37 6.48 15.08
CA ASN A 58 -19.19 5.94 15.75
C ASN A 58 -19.29 4.44 16.14
N ARG A 59 -20.25 3.68 15.59
CA ARG A 59 -20.45 2.24 15.89
C ARG A 59 -20.28 1.29 14.71
N GLN A 60 -20.02 1.79 13.51
CA GLN A 60 -19.90 0.94 12.31
C GLN A 60 -18.50 0.35 12.10
N SER A 61 -17.55 0.61 13.00
CA SER A 61 -16.14 0.17 12.87
C SER A 61 -15.71 -1.00 13.76
N ALA A 62 -16.64 -1.81 14.30
CA ALA A 62 -16.24 -3.01 15.04
C ALA A 62 -17.28 -4.14 14.99
N VAL A 63 -17.18 -5.01 13.99
CA VAL A 63 -17.75 -6.36 14.03
C VAL A 63 -16.57 -7.33 14.10
N GLY A 64 -16.32 -7.94 15.27
CA GLY A 64 -15.34 -9.04 15.37
C GLY A 64 -14.54 -9.22 16.66
N LEU A 65 -14.61 -8.33 17.67
CA LEU A 65 -13.97 -8.59 18.97
C LEU A 65 -15.00 -9.04 20.03
N PRO A 66 -14.76 -10.14 20.78
CA PRO A 66 -15.52 -10.41 21.99
C PRO A 66 -15.19 -9.34 23.03
N SER A 67 -16.17 -8.51 23.39
CA SER A 67 -16.00 -7.44 24.37
C SER A 67 -15.94 -8.01 25.79
N THR A 68 -14.78 -8.49 26.20
CA THR A 68 -14.47 -8.74 27.62
C THR A 68 -13.64 -7.58 28.17
N GLN A 69 -14.18 -6.34 28.12
CA GLN A 69 -13.67 -5.32 29.03
C GLN A 69 -14.70 -4.26 29.40
N ASN A 70 -14.94 -4.22 30.70
CA ASN A 70 -15.82 -3.34 31.44
C ASN A 70 -15.22 -1.93 31.50
N THR A 71 -15.41 -1.10 30.48
CA THR A 71 -15.09 0.34 30.56
C THR A 71 -16.30 1.15 30.99
N ARG A 72 -16.42 1.33 32.31
CA ARG A 72 -17.24 2.39 32.93
C ARG A 72 -16.72 3.76 32.49
N ALA A 73 -17.39 4.38 31.54
CA ALA A 73 -17.31 5.83 31.30
C ALA A 73 -18.73 6.39 31.18
N GLY A 74 -19.29 6.74 32.34
CA GLY A 74 -20.59 7.41 32.45
C GLY A 74 -20.45 8.90 32.17
N GLY A 75 -21.05 9.35 31.06
CA GLY A 75 -21.49 10.73 30.87
C GLY A 75 -22.98 10.86 31.27
N PRO A 76 -23.40 11.97 31.91
CA PRO A 76 -24.76 12.14 32.40
C PRO A 76 -25.72 12.40 31.24
N GLY A 77 -26.24 11.29 30.68
CA GLY A 77 -27.20 11.25 29.57
C GLY A 77 -27.47 9.84 29.05
N GLY A 78 -26.57 8.88 29.33
CA GLY A 78 -26.60 7.52 28.76
C GLY A 78 -27.61 6.52 29.34
N ARG A 79 -28.76 6.94 29.90
CA ARG A 79 -29.76 6.01 30.49
C ARG A 79 -30.93 5.64 29.57
N ARG A 80 -30.80 5.83 28.25
CA ARG A 80 -31.78 5.37 27.25
C ARG A 80 -31.12 4.87 25.97
N ARG A 81 -30.18 3.92 26.06
CA ARG A 81 -29.79 3.15 24.87
C ARG A 81 -30.18 1.70 25.07
N GLU A 82 -31.24 1.31 24.38
CA GLU A 82 -31.60 -0.08 24.09
C GLU A 82 -30.36 -0.82 23.61
N GLY A 83 -30.08 -1.97 24.24
CA GLY A 83 -28.94 -2.81 23.87
C GLY A 83 -29.09 -3.36 22.47
N ASN A 84 -27.96 -3.62 21.80
CA ASN A 84 -27.95 -4.42 20.57
C ASN A 84 -28.60 -5.79 20.82
N GLN A 85 -29.20 -6.38 19.78
CA GLN A 85 -29.72 -7.75 19.80
C GLN A 85 -28.65 -8.69 20.36
N ALA A 86 -28.98 -9.47 21.38
CA ALA A 86 -28.00 -10.31 22.07
C ALA A 86 -27.66 -11.60 21.28
N PHE A 87 -28.54 -12.01 20.37
CA PHE A 87 -28.41 -13.23 19.57
C PHE A 87 -28.61 -12.91 18.09
N GLY A 88 -27.70 -13.37 17.22
CA GLY A 88 -27.75 -13.12 15.76
C GLY A 88 -27.15 -11.78 15.29
N SER A 89 -26.67 -10.91 16.19
CA SER A 89 -26.03 -9.65 15.79
C SER A 89 -24.66 -9.93 15.15
N GLY A 90 -24.61 -9.88 13.82
CA GLY A 90 -23.38 -10.08 13.04
C GLY A 90 -23.48 -11.17 11.95
N THR A 91 -24.55 -11.96 11.91
CA THR A 91 -24.76 -12.99 10.88
C THR A 91 -25.90 -12.64 9.91
N ALA A 92 -26.80 -11.73 10.27
CA ALA A 92 -27.96 -11.37 9.48
C ALA A 92 -27.68 -10.20 8.50
N SER A 93 -26.82 -10.41 7.50
CA SER A 93 -26.65 -9.44 6.40
C SER A 93 -27.62 -9.67 5.23
N ALA A 94 -28.37 -10.79 5.23
CA ALA A 94 -29.22 -11.20 4.11
C ALA A 94 -30.43 -10.28 3.83
N PHE A 95 -30.84 -9.46 4.82
CA PHE A 95 -31.94 -8.51 4.70
C PHE A 95 -31.50 -7.06 4.95
N ALA A 96 -30.18 -6.80 4.98
CA ALA A 96 -29.65 -5.46 5.16
C ALA A 96 -29.59 -4.75 3.80
N TYR A 97 -30.23 -3.60 3.70
CA TYR A 97 -30.04 -2.70 2.57
C TYR A 97 -28.80 -1.84 2.82
N PHE A 98 -27.83 -1.91 1.91
CA PHE A 98 -26.69 -1.02 1.89
C PHE A 98 -26.93 0.00 0.79
N HIS A 99 -27.10 1.26 1.20
CA HIS A 99 -27.20 2.36 0.26
C HIS A 99 -25.78 2.68 -0.23
N VAL A 100 -25.53 2.49 -1.53
CA VAL A 100 -24.19 2.55 -2.15
C VAL A 100 -23.85 3.96 -2.64
N GLU A 101 -24.85 4.84 -2.79
CA GLU A 101 -24.68 6.21 -3.28
C GLU A 101 -24.77 7.22 -2.13
N ASP A 102 -23.94 8.26 -2.17
CA ASP A 102 -23.92 9.33 -1.18
C ASP A 102 -24.94 10.41 -1.58
N GLU A 103 -26.21 10.24 -1.19
CA GLU A 103 -27.32 11.19 -1.47
C GLU A 103 -27.01 12.63 -1.01
N SER A 104 -26.06 12.83 -0.09
CA SER A 104 -25.65 14.16 0.36
C SER A 104 -24.86 14.96 -0.68
N SER A 105 -24.38 14.30 -1.74
CA SER A 105 -23.71 14.91 -2.89
C SER A 105 -24.68 15.52 -3.91
N PHE A 106 -25.96 15.15 -3.86
CA PHE A 106 -26.98 15.71 -4.75
C PHE A 106 -27.48 17.05 -4.22
N SER A 107 -27.28 18.10 -4.99
CA SER A 107 -27.92 19.40 -4.74
C SER A 107 -29.23 19.51 -5.52
N LEU A 108 -30.30 19.94 -4.86
CA LEU A 108 -31.58 20.19 -5.53
C LEU A 108 -31.45 21.47 -6.39
N VAL A 109 -31.62 21.33 -7.72
CA VAL A 109 -31.57 22.47 -8.65
C VAL A 109 -32.90 23.25 -8.58
N ASP A 110 -32.84 24.53 -8.20
CA ASP A 110 -34.01 25.40 -8.22
C ASP A 110 -34.23 25.98 -9.63
N ASN A 111 -35.38 25.70 -10.25
CA ASN A 111 -35.76 26.21 -11.58
C ASN A 111 -36.35 27.64 -11.53
N LYS A 112 -36.33 28.32 -10.38
CA LYS A 112 -36.77 29.72 -10.29
C LYS A 112 -35.63 30.68 -10.57
N ALA A 113 -35.84 31.57 -11.55
CA ALA A 113 -34.91 32.65 -11.88
C ALA A 113 -34.67 33.55 -10.65
N ALA A 114 -33.41 33.67 -10.24
CA ALA A 114 -33.01 34.55 -9.15
C ALA A 114 -33.21 36.03 -9.53
N PRO A 115 -33.77 36.89 -8.64
CA PRO A 115 -33.99 38.30 -8.97
C PRO A 115 -32.65 39.06 -9.10
N PRO A 116 -32.55 40.02 -10.04
CA PRO A 116 -31.29 40.70 -10.35
C PRO A 116 -30.80 41.55 -9.17
N ARG A 117 -29.62 41.21 -8.65
CA ARG A 117 -28.91 42.02 -7.66
C ARG A 117 -28.44 43.33 -8.30
N ARG A 118 -29.05 44.44 -7.90
CA ARG A 118 -28.57 45.81 -8.20
C ARG A 118 -27.18 46.03 -7.58
N GLY A 119 -26.25 46.49 -8.40
CA GLY A 119 -24.90 46.87 -8.01
C GLY A 119 -24.86 48.09 -7.08
N GLY A 120 -23.83 48.12 -6.22
CA GLY A 120 -23.54 49.23 -5.31
C GLY A 120 -22.03 49.41 -5.11
N GLY A 121 -21.45 50.33 -5.87
CA GLY A 121 -20.43 51.32 -5.50
C GLY A 121 -19.17 50.92 -4.71
N PHE A 122 -18.02 51.03 -5.39
CA PHE A 122 -16.71 51.31 -4.78
C PHE A 122 -16.72 52.59 -3.92
N VAL A 123 -16.10 52.54 -2.73
CA VAL A 123 -15.56 53.74 -2.05
C VAL A 123 -14.18 53.41 -1.45
N ARG A 124 -13.14 54.06 -1.99
CA ARG A 124 -11.81 54.24 -1.37
C ARG A 124 -11.90 55.34 -0.30
N GLY A 125 -11.18 55.22 0.82
CA GLY A 125 -10.91 56.38 1.69
C GLY A 125 -10.23 56.11 3.05
N ARG A 126 -8.91 56.35 3.09
CA ARG A 126 -8.07 56.99 4.15
C ARG A 126 -8.47 56.94 5.64
N GLY A 127 -7.56 56.40 6.47
CA GLY A 127 -6.68 57.14 7.41
C GLY A 127 -7.24 57.77 8.71
N GLN A 128 -6.66 57.38 9.86
CA GLN A 128 -6.34 58.12 11.12
C GLN A 128 -6.32 57.10 12.30
N ALA A 129 -5.27 56.88 13.10
CA ALA A 129 -4.45 57.76 13.95
C ALA A 129 -5.16 58.35 15.19
N ARG A 130 -5.08 57.67 16.34
CA ARG A 130 -5.02 58.13 17.75
C ARG A 130 -5.27 56.92 18.66
N GLY A 131 -4.59 56.65 19.78
CA GLY A 131 -3.71 57.46 20.60
C GLY A 131 -4.15 57.33 22.07
N GLY A 132 -3.29 56.72 22.91
CA GLY A 132 -3.09 56.98 24.35
C GLY A 132 -4.23 56.73 25.35
N TYR A 133 -3.93 56.02 26.44
CA TYR A 133 -3.80 56.58 27.81
C TYR A 133 -3.38 55.47 28.79
N GLY A 134 -2.40 55.77 29.64
CA GLY A 134 -1.95 54.88 30.71
C GLY A 134 -2.60 55.20 32.06
N ALA A 135 -2.40 54.31 33.04
CA ALA A 135 -2.43 54.64 34.46
C ALA A 135 -1.65 53.63 35.30
N ARG A 136 -0.91 54.16 36.27
CA ARG A 136 0.03 53.55 37.21
C ARG A 136 -0.67 52.89 38.42
N GLY A 137 0.08 52.05 39.13
CA GLY A 137 -0.07 51.75 40.57
C GLY A 137 0.02 50.25 40.87
N ALA A 138 1.17 49.68 41.23
CA ALA A 138 1.82 49.65 42.56
C ALA A 138 0.98 48.97 43.67
N VAL A 139 1.51 47.88 44.24
CA VAL A 139 1.63 47.53 45.69
C VAL A 139 1.57 46.00 45.94
N ARG A 140 2.75 45.45 46.31
CA ARG A 140 3.07 44.60 47.48
C ARG A 140 2.22 43.35 47.83
N GLY A 141 2.89 42.19 47.73
CA GLY A 141 3.07 41.22 48.83
C GLY A 141 1.97 40.18 49.08
N GLY A 142 2.36 38.90 49.23
CA GLY A 142 1.51 37.89 49.87
C GLY A 142 1.79 36.45 49.45
N ARG A 143 2.25 35.65 50.41
CA ARG A 143 2.64 34.23 50.33
C ARG A 143 1.41 33.34 50.64
N GLY A 144 1.24 32.20 49.96
CA GLY A 144 0.38 31.09 50.43
C GLY A 144 -0.43 30.39 49.33
N GLY A 145 -0.17 29.11 49.07
CA GLY A 145 -1.08 28.21 48.31
C GLY A 145 -2.13 27.58 49.25
N PRO A 146 -2.72 26.42 48.91
CA PRO A 146 -3.21 25.93 47.62
C PRO A 146 -4.69 25.49 47.70
N GLY A 147 -5.49 25.64 46.63
CA GLY A 147 -6.82 25.01 46.58
C GLY A 147 -7.84 25.61 45.59
N GLY A 148 -8.26 24.77 44.64
CA GLY A 148 -9.66 24.49 44.32
C GLY A 148 -10.63 25.59 43.84
N ARG A 149 -11.09 25.39 42.59
CA ARG A 149 -12.41 25.72 41.98
C ARG A 149 -12.64 27.13 41.41
N GLY A 150 -12.85 27.14 40.08
CA GLY A 150 -14.13 27.60 39.53
C GLY A 150 -14.11 28.76 38.54
N GLY A 151 -14.17 28.42 37.24
CA GLY A 151 -15.03 29.07 36.23
C GLY A 151 -14.69 30.49 35.75
N VAL A 152 -14.50 30.66 34.44
CA VAL A 152 -15.58 31.01 33.49
C VAL A 152 -14.98 31.25 32.10
N ASN A 153 -15.62 30.62 31.13
CA ASN A 153 -15.48 30.77 29.68
C ASN A 153 -15.34 32.22 29.17
N GLN A 154 -14.50 32.41 28.15
CA GLN A 154 -14.95 33.15 26.96
C GLN A 154 -14.19 32.77 25.67
N ARG A 155 -14.92 32.06 24.81
CA ARG A 155 -15.07 32.26 23.36
C ARG A 155 -13.85 32.13 22.44
N GLY A 156 -13.81 30.99 21.75
CA GLY A 156 -13.05 30.79 20.51
C GLY A 156 -13.26 29.41 19.90
N GLY A 157 -14.47 28.86 19.96
CA GLY A 157 -14.81 27.55 19.39
C GLY A 157 -14.92 27.64 17.87
N VAL A 158 -13.82 27.40 17.16
CA VAL A 158 -13.78 27.27 15.71
C VAL A 158 -13.53 25.81 15.35
N ARG A 159 -14.60 25.16 14.87
CA ARG A 159 -14.61 24.12 13.82
C ARG A 159 -13.51 23.05 13.88
N ARG A 160 -13.51 22.20 14.91
CA ARG A 160 -12.69 20.96 14.90
C ARG A 160 -13.42 19.70 14.44
N GLY A 161 -14.76 19.69 14.36
CA GLY A 161 -15.53 18.50 13.96
C GLY A 161 -15.74 18.33 12.45
N TRP A 162 -15.74 19.41 11.67
CA TRP A 162 -16.02 19.36 10.23
C TRP A 162 -14.85 18.88 9.36
N ARG A 163 -13.60 18.94 9.86
CA ARG A 163 -12.40 18.49 9.13
C ARG A 163 -12.15 16.98 9.22
N ASP A 164 -12.81 16.28 10.15
CA ASP A 164 -12.62 14.85 10.31
C ASP A 164 -13.59 14.02 9.45
N TRP A 165 -14.69 14.61 8.97
CA TRP A 165 -15.63 13.97 8.03
C TRP A 165 -15.04 13.87 6.60
N GLU A 166 -14.36 14.92 6.12
CA GLU A 166 -13.63 14.93 4.83
C GLU A 166 -12.47 13.92 4.76
N LYS A 167 -11.95 13.44 5.91
CA LYS A 167 -10.85 12.46 5.93
C LYS A 167 -11.29 11.04 5.59
N ASN A 168 -12.57 10.72 5.76
CA ASN A 168 -13.07 9.35 5.61
C ASN A 168 -13.57 9.01 4.20
N ASN A 169 -13.74 10.01 3.31
CA ASN A 169 -14.28 9.80 1.96
C ASN A 169 -13.20 9.85 0.86
N ARG A 170 -12.00 9.38 1.18
CA ARG A 170 -10.84 9.41 0.29
C ARG A 170 -10.78 8.15 -0.57
N THR A 171 -11.52 8.13 -1.67
CA THR A 171 -11.49 7.06 -2.67
C THR A 171 -10.19 7.10 -3.45
N ARG A 172 -9.41 6.00 -3.40
CA ARG A 172 -8.28 5.76 -4.30
C ARG A 172 -8.78 5.08 -5.56
N GLU A 173 -8.13 5.36 -6.68
CA GLU A 173 -8.36 4.68 -7.95
C GLU A 173 -7.62 3.34 -7.97
N SER A 174 -8.11 2.39 -8.76
CA SER A 174 -7.45 1.10 -8.99
C SER A 174 -6.16 1.29 -9.79
N SER A 175 -5.19 0.40 -9.66
CA SER A 175 -3.95 0.48 -10.47
C SER A 175 -4.16 0.09 -11.93
N VAL A 176 -5.27 -0.63 -12.21
CA VAL A 176 -5.76 -0.98 -13.55
C VAL A 176 -7.24 -0.70 -13.65
N VAL A 177 -7.69 -0.30 -14.83
CA VAL A 177 -9.12 -0.18 -15.15
C VAL A 177 -9.69 -1.59 -15.29
N ILE A 178 -10.65 -1.93 -14.43
CA ILE A 178 -11.29 -3.23 -14.44
C ILE A 178 -12.38 -3.21 -15.52
N SER A 179 -12.12 -3.89 -16.64
CA SER A 179 -13.09 -3.98 -17.73
C SER A 179 -14.28 -4.88 -17.37
N PRO A 180 -15.51 -4.57 -17.81
CA PRO A 180 -16.67 -5.43 -17.62
C PRO A 180 -16.52 -6.85 -18.20
N GLN A 181 -15.59 -7.04 -19.13
CA GLN A 181 -15.29 -8.36 -19.74
C GLN A 181 -14.41 -9.25 -18.86
N TRP A 182 -13.80 -8.70 -17.79
CA TRP A 182 -12.96 -9.47 -16.88
C TRP A 182 -13.83 -10.30 -15.93
N SER A 183 -13.44 -11.55 -15.72
CA SER A 183 -14.12 -12.45 -14.80
C SER A 183 -13.35 -12.50 -13.48
N MET A 184 -13.98 -12.08 -12.37
CA MET A 184 -13.39 -12.23 -11.03
C MET A 184 -13.50 -13.69 -10.59
N LEU A 185 -12.35 -14.32 -10.37
CA LEU A 185 -12.26 -15.74 -10.02
C LEU A 185 -12.22 -15.95 -8.50
N GLU A 186 -11.40 -15.16 -7.82
CA GLU A 186 -11.11 -15.32 -6.40
C GLU A 186 -10.93 -13.94 -5.72
N GLU A 187 -11.35 -13.84 -4.47
CA GLU A 187 -11.12 -12.69 -3.59
C GLU A 187 -10.54 -13.18 -2.25
N ILE A 188 -9.42 -12.60 -1.85
CA ILE A 188 -8.74 -12.95 -0.60
C ILE A 188 -8.55 -11.70 0.26
N GLU A 189 -9.16 -11.72 1.43
CA GLU A 189 -8.95 -10.70 2.45
C GLU A 189 -7.57 -10.83 3.11
N PHE A 190 -6.95 -9.69 3.44
CA PHE A 190 -5.62 -9.66 4.05
C PHE A 190 -5.55 -10.41 5.39
N HIS A 191 -6.65 -10.48 6.15
CA HIS A 191 -6.67 -11.23 7.41
C HIS A 191 -6.51 -12.75 7.20
N ARG A 192 -6.86 -13.28 6.01
CA ARG A 192 -6.57 -14.67 5.63
C ARG A 192 -5.10 -14.82 5.26
N LEU A 193 -4.57 -13.89 4.45
CA LEU A 193 -3.16 -13.88 4.04
C LEU A 193 -2.20 -13.82 5.24
N ALA A 194 -2.52 -13.03 6.26
CA ALA A 194 -1.71 -12.87 7.47
C ALA A 194 -1.55 -14.16 8.31
N LYS A 195 -2.36 -15.19 8.06
CA LYS A 195 -2.31 -16.48 8.77
C LYS A 195 -1.54 -17.56 8.02
N LEU A 196 -1.20 -17.31 6.76
CA LEU A 196 -0.46 -18.26 5.94
C LEU A 196 0.98 -18.38 6.45
N ARG A 197 1.56 -19.57 6.32
CA ARG A 197 2.96 -19.80 6.69
C ARG A 197 3.52 -20.97 5.89
N LEU A 198 4.72 -20.81 5.38
CA LEU A 198 5.54 -21.85 4.76
C LEU A 198 7.00 -21.55 5.10
N GLU A 199 7.72 -22.52 5.66
CA GLU A 199 9.17 -22.41 5.78
C GLU A 199 9.79 -22.90 4.46
N VAL A 200 10.77 -22.16 3.95
CA VAL A 200 11.46 -22.45 2.69
C VAL A 200 12.94 -22.47 3.00
N ASP A 201 13.63 -23.51 2.50
CA ASP A 201 15.07 -23.67 2.69
C ASP A 201 15.88 -22.63 1.91
N GLU A 202 17.19 -22.57 2.19
CA GLU A 202 18.12 -21.71 1.45
C GLU A 202 18.10 -22.05 -0.05
N PRO A 203 18.03 -21.04 -0.93
CA PRO A 203 17.92 -21.28 -2.36
C PRO A 203 19.22 -21.79 -2.97
N GLU A 204 19.07 -22.55 -4.05
CA GLU A 204 20.17 -22.89 -4.95
C GLU A 204 20.47 -21.70 -5.88
N GLU A 205 21.75 -21.33 -6.02
CA GLU A 205 22.18 -20.33 -6.99
C GLU A 205 22.41 -20.99 -8.35
N LEU A 206 21.68 -20.54 -9.37
CA LEU A 206 21.76 -21.09 -10.72
C LEU A 206 22.84 -20.40 -11.54
N GLU A 207 22.68 -19.08 -11.73
CA GLU A 207 23.55 -18.29 -12.59
C GLU A 207 23.67 -16.85 -12.04
N THR A 208 24.83 -16.22 -12.24
CA THR A 208 25.10 -14.83 -11.82
C THR A 208 25.59 -13.98 -12.98
N TYR A 209 25.12 -12.74 -13.03
CA TYR A 209 25.35 -11.82 -14.14
C TYR A 209 25.65 -10.40 -13.63
N GLY A 210 26.40 -9.64 -14.42
CA GLY A 210 26.66 -8.21 -14.18
C GLY A 210 27.97 -7.94 -13.43
N ARG A 211 28.10 -6.70 -12.95
CA ARG A 211 29.31 -6.15 -12.34
C ARG A 211 28.95 -5.35 -11.10
N LEU A 212 29.68 -5.59 -10.03
CA LEU A 212 29.56 -4.84 -8.78
C LEU A 212 30.75 -3.94 -8.53
N PHE A 213 30.45 -2.72 -8.12
CA PHE A 213 31.40 -1.81 -7.54
C PHE A 213 31.40 -1.93 -6.01
N ALA A 214 32.50 -1.49 -5.39
CA ALA A 214 32.62 -1.46 -3.94
C ALA A 214 31.73 -0.37 -3.35
N TYR A 215 31.02 -0.65 -2.27
CA TYR A 215 30.35 0.39 -1.48
C TYR A 215 31.39 1.32 -0.84
N ASP A 216 31.19 2.64 -1.00
CA ASP A 216 32.04 3.66 -0.40
C ASP A 216 31.71 3.83 1.10
N LYS A 217 32.55 3.24 1.95
CA LYS A 217 32.43 3.34 3.41
C LYS A 217 32.57 4.77 3.95
N THR A 218 32.99 5.76 3.16
CA THR A 218 32.94 7.16 3.61
C THR A 218 31.52 7.68 3.81
N TYR A 219 30.53 7.11 3.12
CA TYR A 219 29.11 7.45 3.32
C TYR A 219 28.58 7.02 4.69
N ASP A 220 29.15 5.98 5.30
CA ASP A 220 28.79 5.56 6.67
C ASP A 220 29.16 6.62 7.73
N ARG A 221 30.06 7.56 7.39
CA ARG A 221 30.52 8.64 8.28
C ARG A 221 29.81 9.97 8.06
N VAL A 222 28.84 10.03 7.14
CA VAL A 222 28.06 11.24 6.87
C VAL A 222 27.12 11.53 8.05
N THR A 223 27.14 12.79 8.49
CA THR A 223 26.33 13.32 9.60
C THR A 223 25.58 14.56 9.12
N THR A 224 24.57 15.02 9.87
CA THR A 224 23.79 16.20 9.47
C THR A 224 24.63 17.49 9.45
N LYS A 225 25.81 17.49 10.06
CA LYS A 225 26.77 18.62 10.03
C LYS A 225 27.76 18.54 8.87
N THR A 226 27.94 17.36 8.31
CA THR A 226 28.87 17.07 7.20
C THR A 226 28.10 16.42 6.07
N GLU A 227 26.95 17.00 5.72
CA GLU A 227 26.08 16.51 4.66
C GLU A 227 26.80 16.55 3.30
N LYS A 228 26.48 15.60 2.43
CA LYS A 228 27.00 15.55 1.05
C LYS A 228 25.86 15.88 0.07
N PRO A 229 26.09 16.69 -0.98
CA PRO A 229 25.07 16.88 -2.00
C PRO A 229 24.81 15.56 -2.75
N LEU A 230 23.54 15.27 -3.03
CA LEU A 230 23.18 14.20 -3.95
C LEU A 230 23.52 14.66 -5.37
N GLN A 231 24.27 13.84 -6.10
CA GLN A 231 24.72 14.14 -7.46
C GLN A 231 23.87 13.37 -8.46
N LEU A 232 23.57 14.00 -9.60
CA LEU A 232 23.01 13.31 -10.75
C LEU A 232 24.14 12.50 -11.39
N VAL A 233 24.01 11.17 -11.38
CA VAL A 233 24.99 10.26 -11.99
C VAL A 233 24.29 9.55 -13.14
N ASP A 234 24.79 9.78 -14.35
CA ASP A 234 24.21 9.23 -15.57
C ASP A 234 24.65 7.77 -15.75
N ARG A 235 23.78 6.83 -15.40
CA ARG A 235 24.01 5.38 -15.50
C ARG A 235 22.76 4.68 -15.96
N ILE A 236 22.91 3.67 -16.82
CA ILE A 236 21.80 2.80 -17.18
C ILE A 236 21.60 1.74 -16.09
N LYS A 237 20.38 1.63 -15.58
CA LYS A 237 19.90 0.48 -14.80
C LYS A 237 18.63 -0.07 -15.44
N TYR A 238 18.67 -1.33 -15.87
CA TYR A 238 17.50 -2.02 -16.44
C TYR A 238 16.57 -2.52 -15.34
N ASN A 239 15.27 -2.45 -15.61
CA ASN A 239 14.22 -3.03 -14.77
C ASN A 239 13.20 -3.82 -15.63
N PRO A 240 13.64 -4.86 -16.36
CA PRO A 240 12.75 -5.62 -17.24
C PRO A 240 11.85 -6.54 -16.42
N THR A 241 10.65 -6.80 -16.94
CA THR A 241 9.74 -7.80 -16.36
C THR A 241 10.28 -9.22 -16.56
N THR A 242 9.60 -10.21 -15.98
CA THR A 242 9.98 -11.62 -16.00
C THR A 242 10.03 -12.20 -17.42
N SER A 243 8.99 -11.95 -18.23
CA SER A 243 8.87 -12.53 -19.56
C SER A 243 9.85 -11.93 -20.57
N ASP A 244 10.28 -10.68 -20.37
CA ASP A 244 11.27 -10.01 -21.23
C ASP A 244 12.72 -10.36 -20.88
N ASP A 245 12.94 -11.14 -19.81
CA ASP A 245 14.27 -11.51 -19.36
C ASP A 245 14.83 -12.71 -20.17
N PRO A 246 15.91 -12.52 -20.95
CA PRO A 246 16.43 -13.57 -21.83
C PRO A 246 17.03 -14.74 -21.04
N VAL A 247 17.52 -14.52 -19.82
CA VAL A 247 18.07 -15.59 -18.98
C VAL A 247 16.93 -16.41 -18.38
N ILE A 248 15.83 -15.77 -17.95
CA ILE A 248 14.63 -16.49 -17.52
C ILE A 248 14.10 -17.36 -18.67
N GLN A 249 14.01 -16.84 -19.89
CA GLN A 249 13.58 -17.62 -21.05
C GLN A 249 14.48 -18.84 -21.31
N GLN A 250 15.80 -18.71 -21.10
CA GLN A 250 16.72 -19.86 -21.17
C GLN A 250 16.45 -20.88 -20.05
N LEU A 251 16.25 -20.43 -18.81
CA LEU A 251 15.94 -21.32 -17.68
C LEU A 251 14.57 -22.02 -17.84
N VAL A 252 13.60 -21.34 -18.45
CA VAL A 252 12.30 -21.88 -18.85
C VAL A 252 12.48 -23.00 -19.87
N SER A 253 13.34 -22.82 -20.87
CA SER A 253 13.63 -23.86 -21.88
C SER A 253 14.29 -25.10 -21.27
N LYS A 254 15.09 -24.92 -20.22
CA LYS A 254 15.71 -25.98 -19.41
C LYS A 254 14.75 -26.63 -18.40
N ASN A 255 13.53 -26.09 -18.27
CA ASN A 255 12.48 -26.56 -17.35
C ASN A 255 12.92 -26.63 -15.88
N VAL A 256 13.64 -25.61 -15.41
CA VAL A 256 14.25 -25.58 -14.07
C VAL A 256 13.22 -25.38 -12.94
N ALA A 257 12.14 -24.64 -13.24
CA ALA A 257 11.10 -24.30 -12.27
C ALA A 257 9.70 -24.35 -12.89
N LYS A 258 8.67 -24.33 -12.04
CA LYS A 258 7.28 -24.15 -12.45
C LYS A 258 6.83 -22.69 -12.39
N VAL A 259 7.47 -21.88 -11.55
CA VAL A 259 7.13 -20.46 -11.39
C VAL A 259 8.35 -19.61 -11.67
N TYR A 260 8.18 -18.54 -12.46
CA TYR A 260 9.24 -17.60 -12.79
C TYR A 260 8.80 -16.19 -12.42
N THR A 261 9.68 -15.44 -11.76
CA THR A 261 9.41 -14.07 -11.32
C THR A 261 10.70 -13.27 -11.05
N THR A 262 10.55 -12.00 -10.67
CA THR A 262 11.61 -11.12 -10.16
C THR A 262 11.40 -10.83 -8.68
N ASP A 263 12.46 -10.44 -7.97
CA ASP A 263 12.41 -10.04 -6.57
C ASP A 263 11.48 -8.85 -6.32
N ILE A 264 11.41 -7.88 -7.24
CA ILE A 264 10.50 -6.74 -7.16
C ILE A 264 9.04 -7.21 -7.12
N ILE A 265 8.65 -8.11 -8.03
CA ILE A 265 7.29 -8.64 -8.10
C ILE A 265 6.98 -9.52 -6.88
N LEU A 266 7.89 -10.44 -6.57
CA LEU A 266 7.73 -11.37 -5.45
C LEU A 266 7.65 -10.64 -4.10
N SER A 267 8.45 -9.58 -3.91
CA SER A 267 8.45 -8.79 -2.67
C SER A 267 7.13 -8.08 -2.42
N VAL A 268 6.45 -7.60 -3.47
CA VAL A 268 5.10 -7.02 -3.36
C VAL A 268 4.11 -8.09 -2.91
N LEU A 269 4.15 -9.28 -3.52
CA LEU A 269 3.27 -10.38 -3.16
C LEU A 269 3.49 -10.85 -1.71
N MET A 270 4.74 -11.05 -1.30
CA MET A 270 5.10 -11.43 0.07
C MET A 270 4.71 -10.37 1.11
N CYS A 271 4.72 -9.09 0.72
CA CYS A 271 4.38 -7.97 1.60
C CYS A 271 2.95 -7.44 1.39
N ALA A 272 2.11 -8.14 0.61
CA ALA A 272 0.78 -7.69 0.22
C ALA A 272 -0.09 -7.18 1.39
N PRO A 273 -0.15 -7.84 2.57
CA PRO A 273 -0.97 -7.39 3.69
C PRO A 273 -0.60 -6.02 4.27
N ARG A 274 0.57 -5.46 3.91
CA ARG A 274 1.03 -4.13 4.35
C ARG A 274 0.73 -3.02 3.35
N SER A 275 0.36 -3.38 2.12
CA SER A 275 0.11 -2.41 1.06
C SER A 275 -1.20 -1.65 1.31
N VAL A 276 -1.17 -0.34 1.11
CA VAL A 276 -2.32 0.57 1.19
C VAL A 276 -2.62 1.16 -0.17
N TYR A 277 -1.61 1.38 -1.01
CA TYR A 277 -1.81 1.78 -2.41
C TYR A 277 -2.09 0.57 -3.30
N PRO A 278 -2.91 0.71 -4.34
CA PRO A 278 -3.24 -0.36 -5.29
C PRO A 278 -2.00 -0.80 -6.07
N TRP A 279 -1.99 -2.06 -6.48
CA TRP A 279 -0.99 -2.64 -7.37
C TRP A 279 -1.60 -3.85 -8.09
N ASP A 280 -1.00 -4.22 -9.20
CA ASP A 280 -1.45 -5.34 -10.05
C ASP A 280 -0.26 -6.18 -10.54
N ILE A 281 -0.41 -7.50 -10.54
CA ILE A 281 0.56 -8.45 -11.10
C ILE A 281 -0.12 -9.19 -12.25
N VAL A 282 0.48 -9.13 -13.43
CA VAL A 282 0.04 -9.91 -14.59
C VAL A 282 0.57 -11.34 -14.41
N ILE A 283 -0.30 -12.33 -14.57
CA ILE A 283 0.05 -13.73 -14.41
C ILE A 283 -0.31 -14.46 -15.70
N VAL A 284 0.69 -15.08 -16.33
CA VAL A 284 0.50 -15.89 -17.52
C VAL A 284 0.71 -17.36 -17.16
N ARG A 285 -0.29 -18.19 -17.43
CA ARG A 285 -0.18 -19.64 -17.30
C ARG A 285 -0.06 -20.27 -18.68
N GLU A 286 1.07 -20.94 -18.91
CA GLU A 286 1.35 -21.71 -20.12
C GLU A 286 1.74 -23.14 -19.73
N GLY A 287 0.95 -24.13 -20.13
CA GLY A 287 1.11 -25.50 -19.66
C GLY A 287 1.10 -25.60 -18.12
N ASN A 288 2.24 -26.06 -17.59
CA ASN A 288 2.50 -26.24 -16.17
C ASN A 288 3.46 -25.17 -15.61
N LYS A 289 3.58 -24.03 -16.30
CA LYS A 289 4.45 -22.91 -15.93
C LYS A 289 3.62 -21.66 -15.65
N LEU A 290 4.07 -20.89 -14.66
CA LEU A 290 3.52 -19.59 -14.31
C LEU A 290 4.60 -18.52 -14.45
N PHE A 291 4.24 -17.44 -15.11
CA PHE A 291 5.04 -16.23 -15.24
C PHE A 291 4.33 -15.11 -14.50
N LEU A 292 5.04 -14.47 -13.56
CA LEU A 292 4.53 -13.32 -12.83
C LEU A 292 5.23 -12.09 -13.37
N ASP A 293 4.48 -11.22 -14.05
CA ASP A 293 4.96 -10.03 -14.73
C ASP A 293 4.42 -8.75 -14.10
N LYS A 294 5.19 -7.67 -14.25
CA LYS A 294 4.76 -6.30 -13.98
C LYS A 294 4.42 -5.62 -15.30
N ARG A 295 3.59 -4.58 -15.25
CA ARG A 295 3.43 -3.63 -16.35
C ARG A 295 4.52 -2.57 -16.29
N ASP A 296 4.99 -2.13 -17.45
CA ASP A 296 5.92 -1.01 -17.55
C ASP A 296 5.21 0.31 -17.26
N GLY A 297 5.89 1.19 -16.53
CA GLY A 297 5.31 2.43 -16.01
C GLY A 297 4.29 2.19 -14.88
N GLY A 298 4.14 0.94 -14.44
CA GLY A 298 3.19 0.55 -13.40
C GLY A 298 3.66 0.86 -11.96
N PRO A 299 2.89 0.44 -10.95
CA PRO A 299 3.20 0.68 -9.52
C PRO A 299 4.51 0.07 -9.00
N PHE A 300 5.15 -0.78 -9.80
CA PHE A 300 6.39 -1.49 -9.45
C PHE A 300 7.64 -0.69 -9.81
N ASP A 301 7.52 0.27 -10.74
CA ASP A 301 8.65 1.06 -11.24
C ASP A 301 8.92 2.32 -10.40
N THR A 302 8.04 2.63 -9.45
CA THR A 302 8.16 3.81 -8.60
C THR A 302 8.15 3.48 -7.10
N VAL A 303 8.69 4.39 -6.30
CA VAL A 303 8.88 4.22 -4.86
C VAL A 303 7.84 5.05 -4.08
N THR A 304 6.95 4.39 -3.35
CA THR A 304 5.91 5.07 -2.56
C THR A 304 6.51 5.92 -1.42
N VAL A 305 5.85 7.02 -1.06
CA VAL A 305 6.28 7.92 0.01
C VAL A 305 5.16 8.08 1.03
N ASN A 306 5.45 7.71 2.28
CA ASN A 306 4.54 7.83 3.42
C ASN A 306 3.18 7.14 3.21
N GLU A 307 3.16 6.06 2.43
CA GLU A 307 1.97 5.27 2.10
C GLU A 307 1.20 4.80 3.35
N ASN A 308 1.91 4.42 4.41
CA ASN A 308 1.35 3.90 5.66
C ASN A 308 1.21 4.98 6.75
N ALA A 309 1.44 6.26 6.42
CA ALA A 309 1.20 7.34 7.36
C ALA A 309 -0.29 7.45 7.69
N ALA A 310 -0.61 8.00 8.87
CA ALA A 310 -1.99 8.22 9.29
C ALA A 310 -2.76 9.18 8.36
N ASP A 311 -2.03 10.11 7.73
CA ASP A 311 -2.52 11.01 6.70
C ASP A 311 -1.47 11.00 5.57
N PRO A 312 -1.60 10.12 4.57
CA PRO A 312 -0.62 9.97 3.50
C PRO A 312 -0.73 11.12 2.47
N PRO A 313 0.32 11.38 1.68
CA PRO A 313 0.22 12.28 0.53
C PRO A 313 -0.85 11.82 -0.45
N GLN A 314 -1.46 12.77 -1.16
CA GLN A 314 -2.54 12.51 -2.12
C GLN A 314 -2.33 13.31 -3.39
N ASP A 315 -2.77 12.75 -4.50
CA ASP A 315 -2.95 13.50 -5.74
C ASP A 315 -4.25 14.32 -5.67
N PRO A 316 -4.32 15.47 -6.36
CA PRO A 316 -5.54 16.25 -6.43
C PRO A 316 -6.66 15.39 -7.02
N ALA A 317 -7.87 15.52 -6.47
CA ALA A 317 -9.03 14.82 -7.02
C ALA A 317 -9.24 15.25 -8.49
N PRO A 318 -9.48 14.30 -9.41
CA PRO A 318 -9.85 14.66 -10.76
C PRO A 318 -11.14 15.50 -10.75
N PRO A 319 -11.29 16.47 -11.68
CA PRO A 319 -12.50 17.28 -11.76
C PRO A 319 -13.72 16.39 -11.96
N ASN A 320 -14.83 16.69 -11.28
CA ASN A 320 -16.03 15.88 -11.38
C ASN A 320 -16.58 15.92 -12.82
N PRO A 321 -16.64 14.78 -13.53
CA PRO A 321 -17.13 14.74 -14.91
C PRO A 321 -18.60 15.19 -15.03
N ASN A 322 -19.37 15.13 -13.94
CA ASN A 322 -20.76 15.58 -13.88
C ASN A 322 -20.92 17.07 -13.49
N ASN A 323 -19.83 17.80 -13.24
CA ASN A 323 -19.87 19.23 -12.94
C ASN A 323 -18.96 20.04 -13.88
N PRO A 324 -19.43 20.40 -15.09
CA PRO A 324 -18.66 21.19 -16.05
C PRO A 324 -18.32 22.62 -15.58
N SER A 325 -18.86 23.06 -14.43
CA SER A 325 -18.54 24.36 -13.83
C SER A 325 -17.39 24.31 -12.81
N GLU A 326 -16.96 23.11 -12.42
CA GLU A 326 -15.81 22.90 -11.55
C GLU A 326 -14.53 23.15 -12.37
N LYS A 327 -14.04 24.39 -12.33
CA LYS A 327 -12.73 24.69 -12.90
C LYS A 327 -11.70 23.86 -12.13
N PRO A 328 -10.87 23.03 -12.80
CA PRO A 328 -9.72 22.44 -12.13
C PRO A 328 -8.92 23.60 -11.57
N ALA A 329 -8.81 23.67 -10.24
CA ALA A 329 -7.99 24.65 -9.58
C ALA A 329 -6.54 24.23 -9.82
N VAL A 330 -6.06 24.41 -11.05
CA VAL A 330 -4.66 24.20 -11.42
C VAL A 330 -3.89 25.30 -10.71
N PRO A 331 -3.13 25.00 -9.65
CA PRO A 331 -2.31 26.02 -9.03
C PRO A 331 -1.29 26.51 -10.07
N GLU A 332 -0.96 27.81 -10.07
CA GLU A 332 0.03 28.40 -11.00
C GLU A 332 1.37 27.65 -11.00
N THR A 333 1.68 26.97 -9.89
CA THR A 333 2.81 26.05 -9.75
C THR A 333 2.30 24.63 -9.48
N ALA A 334 2.80 23.65 -10.24
CA ALA A 334 2.54 22.23 -9.98
C ALA A 334 2.86 21.87 -8.52
N ALA A 335 1.95 21.14 -7.87
CA ALA A 335 2.10 20.77 -6.47
C ALA A 335 3.19 19.68 -6.33
N ILE A 336 4.38 20.06 -5.84
CA ILE A 336 5.54 19.15 -5.70
C ILE A 336 5.41 18.10 -4.58
N ASN A 337 4.31 18.12 -3.81
CA ASN A 337 4.08 17.25 -2.66
C ASN A 337 2.86 16.35 -2.85
N THR A 338 2.42 16.12 -4.09
CA THR A 338 1.40 15.11 -4.38
C THR A 338 1.99 13.69 -4.31
N ALA A 339 1.15 12.66 -4.19
CA ALA A 339 1.61 11.28 -4.08
C ALA A 339 2.45 10.88 -5.30
N THR A 340 1.99 11.20 -6.52
CA THR A 340 2.71 10.91 -7.76
C THR A 340 4.03 11.68 -7.85
N SER A 341 4.03 12.99 -7.55
CA SER A 341 5.24 13.83 -7.59
C SER A 341 6.32 13.35 -6.63
N LEU A 342 5.92 12.98 -5.40
CA LEU A 342 6.82 12.45 -4.39
C LEU A 342 7.34 11.05 -4.75
N SER A 343 6.52 10.22 -5.41
CA SER A 343 6.93 8.89 -5.87
C SER A 343 8.02 8.97 -6.93
N LEU A 344 7.86 9.87 -7.91
CA LEU A 344 8.87 10.13 -8.96
C LEU A 344 10.17 10.67 -8.35
N GLU A 345 10.06 11.66 -7.45
CA GLU A 345 11.21 12.20 -6.74
C GLU A 345 11.95 11.13 -5.91
N ALA A 346 11.22 10.29 -5.16
CA ALA A 346 11.81 9.23 -4.36
C ALA A 346 12.53 8.19 -5.22
N THR A 347 11.97 7.86 -6.38
CA THR A 347 12.57 6.93 -7.34
C THR A 347 13.88 7.50 -7.89
N TYR A 348 13.86 8.77 -8.29
CA TYR A 348 15.05 9.50 -8.73
C TYR A 348 16.14 9.56 -7.64
N ILE A 349 15.76 9.87 -6.40
CA ILE A 349 16.69 9.89 -5.26
C ILE A 349 17.32 8.52 -5.04
N ASN A 350 16.52 7.46 -5.12
CA ASN A 350 16.95 6.09 -4.85
C ASN A 350 17.97 5.60 -5.87
N GLN A 351 17.74 5.86 -7.16
CA GLN A 351 18.69 5.54 -8.23
C GLN A 351 20.01 6.29 -8.06
N ASN A 352 19.95 7.63 -7.93
CA ASN A 352 21.16 8.44 -7.82
C ASN A 352 21.97 8.13 -6.57
N PHE A 353 21.33 7.87 -5.43
CA PHE A 353 22.05 7.46 -4.22
C PHE A 353 22.75 6.11 -4.41
N GLY A 354 22.10 5.15 -5.06
CA GLY A 354 22.71 3.87 -5.43
C GLY A 354 23.97 4.04 -6.28
N PHE A 355 23.91 4.92 -7.29
CA PHE A 355 25.04 5.16 -8.18
C PHE A 355 26.17 5.98 -7.54
N GLN A 356 25.83 6.98 -6.72
CA GLN A 356 26.81 7.88 -6.12
C GLN A 356 27.55 7.26 -4.92
N SER A 357 26.98 6.22 -4.29
CA SER A 357 27.53 5.62 -3.07
C SER A 357 28.49 4.45 -3.30
N VAL A 358 28.88 4.20 -4.55
CA VAL A 358 29.88 3.19 -4.92
C VAL A 358 31.18 3.81 -5.42
N ILE A 359 32.26 3.04 -5.36
CA ILE A 359 33.59 3.42 -5.83
C ILE A 359 33.81 2.78 -7.20
N GLU A 360 33.71 3.59 -8.26
CA GLU A 360 34.02 3.13 -9.62
C GLU A 360 35.52 3.16 -9.94
N SER A 361 36.27 4.06 -9.29
CA SER A 361 37.71 4.19 -9.46
C SER A 361 38.46 3.14 -8.64
N SER A 362 39.32 2.35 -9.28
CA SER A 362 40.21 1.43 -8.54
C SER A 362 41.32 2.20 -7.80
N PRO A 363 41.73 1.80 -6.58
CA PRO A 363 41.25 0.68 -5.76
C PRO A 363 40.11 1.03 -4.78
N PRO A 364 39.24 0.07 -4.38
CA PRO A 364 39.25 -1.36 -4.73
C PRO A 364 38.68 -1.62 -6.14
N PRO A 365 39.06 -2.75 -6.79
CA PRO A 365 38.60 -3.04 -8.15
C PRO A 365 37.12 -3.44 -8.19
N PRO A 366 36.42 -3.22 -9.32
CA PRO A 366 35.11 -3.83 -9.54
C PRO A 366 35.20 -5.36 -9.55
N VAL A 367 34.07 -6.01 -9.28
CA VAL A 367 33.93 -7.46 -9.33
C VAL A 367 32.93 -7.83 -10.42
N ASP A 368 33.41 -8.53 -11.44
CA ASP A 368 32.56 -9.22 -12.42
C ASP A 368 32.04 -10.53 -11.86
N PHE A 369 30.75 -10.81 -12.08
CA PHE A 369 30.15 -12.12 -11.88
C PHE A 369 30.52 -13.10 -13.00
N ALA A 370 29.93 -14.30 -12.98
CA ALA A 370 30.23 -15.34 -13.95
C ALA A 370 29.93 -14.90 -15.40
N ASN A 371 28.86 -14.11 -15.59
CA ASN A 371 28.42 -13.61 -16.88
C ASN A 371 28.31 -12.08 -16.89
N ALA A 372 28.35 -11.47 -18.09
CA ALA A 372 28.12 -10.03 -18.29
C ALA A 372 26.67 -9.63 -17.99
N ASN A 373 26.32 -8.35 -18.05
CA ASN A 373 24.92 -7.93 -17.91
C ASN A 373 24.09 -8.46 -19.10
N PRO A 374 22.98 -9.20 -18.88
CA PRO A 374 22.22 -9.85 -19.95
C PRO A 374 21.34 -8.88 -20.75
N PHE A 375 21.15 -7.65 -20.26
CA PHE A 375 20.31 -6.62 -20.89
C PHE A 375 21.11 -5.57 -21.66
N TYR A 376 22.44 -5.58 -21.51
CA TYR A 376 23.31 -4.59 -22.13
C TYR A 376 23.83 -5.09 -23.48
N GLY A 377 23.47 -4.38 -24.54
CA GLY A 377 23.82 -4.72 -25.90
C GLY A 377 25.28 -4.38 -26.26
N PRO A 378 25.87 -5.03 -27.27
CA PRO A 378 27.22 -4.70 -27.74
C PRO A 378 27.32 -3.30 -28.37
N ASP A 379 26.19 -2.76 -28.86
CA ASP A 379 26.10 -1.46 -29.52
C ASP A 379 25.87 -0.30 -28.53
N GLU A 380 25.56 -0.59 -27.27
CA GLU A 380 25.36 0.43 -26.24
C GLU A 380 26.70 0.96 -25.73
N THR A 381 26.79 2.29 -25.57
CA THR A 381 28.02 2.97 -25.12
C THR A 381 27.90 3.64 -23.76
N GLU A 382 26.69 3.73 -23.23
CA GLU A 382 26.40 4.41 -21.97
C GLU A 382 26.83 3.55 -20.77
N PRO A 383 27.44 4.14 -19.73
CA PRO A 383 27.97 3.38 -18.62
C PRO A 383 26.85 2.71 -17.80
N LEU A 384 27.00 1.41 -17.56
CA LEU A 384 26.13 0.63 -16.68
C LEU A 384 26.27 1.05 -15.22
N ALA A 385 25.14 1.09 -14.51
CA ALA A 385 25.13 1.15 -13.06
C ALA A 385 25.74 -0.11 -12.43
N SER A 386 26.24 0.03 -11.20
CA SER A 386 26.58 -1.13 -10.36
C SER A 386 25.35 -2.01 -10.15
N CYS A 387 25.38 -3.24 -10.67
CA CYS A 387 24.27 -4.18 -10.50
C CYS A 387 24.72 -5.61 -10.75
N GLY A 388 24.32 -6.49 -9.83
CA GLY A 388 24.47 -7.93 -9.91
C GLY A 388 23.12 -8.61 -9.96
N TYR A 389 22.87 -9.38 -11.01
CA TYR A 389 21.69 -10.23 -11.11
C TYR A 389 22.06 -11.65 -10.68
N ARG A 390 21.30 -12.22 -9.74
CA ARG A 390 21.45 -13.60 -9.27
C ARG A 390 20.14 -14.34 -9.52
N TYR A 391 20.19 -15.42 -10.30
CA TYR A 391 19.04 -16.28 -10.56
C TYR A 391 19.04 -17.42 -9.55
N ARG A 392 18.02 -17.46 -8.71
CA ARG A 392 17.97 -18.34 -7.53
C ARG A 392 16.72 -19.21 -7.55
N LEU A 393 16.89 -20.47 -7.19
CA LEU A 393 15.83 -21.47 -7.18
C LEU A 393 15.42 -21.76 -5.74
N PHE A 394 14.14 -21.58 -5.44
CA PHE A 394 13.56 -21.91 -4.13
C PHE A 394 12.59 -23.07 -4.29
N ASP A 395 12.63 -24.00 -3.34
CA ASP A 395 11.69 -25.11 -3.27
C ASP A 395 10.48 -24.72 -2.41
N LEU A 396 9.29 -24.80 -2.99
CA LEU A 396 8.02 -24.52 -2.31
C LEU A 396 7.24 -25.80 -2.00
N GLY A 397 7.80 -26.99 -2.26
CA GLY A 397 7.18 -28.28 -1.97
C GLY A 397 6.83 -28.43 -0.48
N ILE A 398 5.62 -28.91 -0.19
CA ILE A 398 5.19 -29.19 1.19
C ILE A 398 5.44 -30.67 1.54
N THR A 399 5.31 -31.55 0.54
CA THR A 399 5.56 -32.98 0.64
C THR A 399 6.67 -33.36 -0.33
N GLU A 400 7.38 -34.47 -0.06
CA GLU A 400 8.49 -34.95 -0.90
C GLU A 400 8.07 -35.24 -2.34
N ASP A 401 6.79 -35.52 -2.58
CA ASP A 401 6.21 -35.79 -3.91
C ASP A 401 5.87 -34.51 -4.71
N GLU A 402 5.85 -33.34 -4.07
CA GLU A 402 5.50 -32.07 -4.71
C GLU A 402 6.74 -31.36 -5.26
N ASP A 403 6.94 -31.40 -6.57
CA ASP A 403 7.98 -30.61 -7.23
C ASP A 403 7.43 -29.22 -7.61
N ILE A 404 7.35 -28.28 -6.66
CA ILE A 404 6.93 -26.89 -6.93
C ILE A 404 8.10 -25.97 -6.62
N LYS A 405 8.88 -25.65 -7.65
CA LYS A 405 10.01 -24.71 -7.55
C LYS A 405 9.70 -23.38 -8.18
N ILE A 406 10.24 -22.31 -7.58
CA ILE A 406 10.18 -20.95 -8.10
C ILE A 406 11.59 -20.43 -8.40
N CYS A 407 11.78 -19.96 -9.63
CA CYS A 407 12.98 -19.27 -10.07
C CYS A 407 12.77 -17.76 -9.93
N VAL A 408 13.66 -17.10 -9.20
CA VAL A 408 13.60 -15.67 -8.91
C VAL A 408 14.87 -14.99 -9.41
N ARG A 409 14.73 -13.98 -10.27
CA ARG A 409 15.83 -13.02 -10.50
C ARG A 409 15.90 -12.06 -9.33
N THR A 410 17.06 -11.98 -8.69
CA THR A 410 17.31 -11.11 -7.54
C THR A 410 18.45 -10.15 -7.84
N GLU A 411 18.44 -8.98 -7.19
CA GLU A 411 19.43 -7.93 -7.43
C GLU A 411 20.27 -7.57 -6.20
N VAL A 412 21.56 -7.34 -6.42
CA VAL A 412 22.48 -6.72 -5.47
C VAL A 412 23.14 -5.50 -6.10
N ASP A 413 23.36 -4.45 -5.31
CA ASP A 413 23.77 -3.14 -5.85
C ASP A 413 25.28 -2.91 -5.69
N ALA A 414 25.92 -3.49 -4.68
CA ALA A 414 27.35 -3.33 -4.42
C ALA A 414 27.92 -4.50 -3.62
N TYR A 415 29.23 -4.45 -3.34
CA TYR A 415 29.86 -5.31 -2.34
C TYR A 415 30.58 -4.48 -1.28
N SER A 416 30.73 -5.02 -0.07
CA SER A 416 31.50 -4.39 1.01
C SER A 416 32.96 -4.83 0.93
N PRO A 417 33.93 -3.91 0.72
CA PRO A 417 35.35 -4.26 0.67
C PRO A 417 35.84 -4.93 1.95
N GLY A 418 36.55 -6.05 1.78
CA GLY A 418 37.12 -6.82 2.89
C GLY A 418 36.13 -7.71 3.64
N SER A 419 34.91 -7.91 3.11
CA SER A 419 33.85 -8.72 3.72
C SER A 419 33.69 -10.12 3.09
N GLY A 420 34.71 -10.64 2.41
CA GLY A 420 34.69 -11.94 1.74
C GLY A 420 34.82 -11.83 0.23
N ASN A 421 34.50 -12.91 -0.49
CA ASN A 421 34.48 -12.96 -1.95
C ASN A 421 33.06 -12.72 -2.50
N PRO A 422 32.78 -11.57 -3.15
CA PRO A 422 31.46 -11.28 -3.70
C PRO A 422 31.01 -12.28 -4.78
N ARG A 423 31.94 -12.92 -5.49
CA ARG A 423 31.62 -13.95 -6.49
C ARG A 423 31.05 -15.23 -5.87
N GLU A 424 31.32 -15.47 -4.59
CA GLU A 424 30.79 -16.59 -3.81
C GLU A 424 29.56 -16.16 -2.98
N GLY A 425 28.99 -14.98 -3.27
CA GLY A 425 27.84 -14.46 -2.55
C GLY A 425 28.16 -13.77 -1.22
N GLN A 426 29.43 -13.56 -0.87
CA GLN A 426 29.84 -12.98 0.41
C GLN A 426 30.04 -11.46 0.33
N GLY A 427 29.69 -10.75 1.39
CA GLY A 427 29.86 -9.31 1.49
C GLY A 427 28.97 -8.52 0.54
N LEU A 428 27.91 -9.12 0.00
CA LEU A 428 26.98 -8.46 -0.91
C LEU A 428 26.13 -7.41 -0.20
N VAL A 429 25.83 -6.33 -0.90
CA VAL A 429 25.15 -5.16 -0.35
C VAL A 429 24.00 -4.72 -1.27
N THR A 430 22.84 -4.50 -0.69
CA THR A 430 21.75 -3.72 -1.32
C THR A 430 21.78 -2.29 -0.81
N ILE A 431 21.46 -1.33 -1.68
CA ILE A 431 21.49 0.10 -1.38
C ILE A 431 20.11 0.69 -1.67
N ARG A 432 19.55 1.38 -0.68
CA ARG A 432 18.24 2.03 -0.75
C ARG A 432 18.29 3.42 -0.11
N ALA A 433 17.31 4.26 -0.40
CA ALA A 433 17.24 5.63 0.09
C ALA A 433 15.86 5.99 0.64
N LEU A 434 15.81 6.40 1.89
CA LEU A 434 14.68 7.14 2.44
C LEU A 434 14.81 8.62 2.08
N ASN A 435 13.66 9.25 1.82
CA ASN A 435 13.58 10.65 1.43
C ASN A 435 12.70 11.47 2.40
N GLU A 436 13.20 12.64 2.81
CA GLU A 436 12.45 13.67 3.53
C GLU A 436 12.16 14.85 2.59
N PHE A 437 10.87 15.19 2.45
CA PHE A 437 10.42 16.37 1.71
C PHE A 437 10.23 17.55 2.68
N ASP A 438 9.03 18.16 2.75
CA ASP A 438 8.71 19.16 3.78
C ASP A 438 8.11 18.46 5.01
N PRO A 439 8.80 18.41 6.16
CA PRO A 439 8.31 17.74 7.37
C PRO A 439 7.04 18.38 7.94
N ARG A 440 6.66 19.57 7.47
CA ARG A 440 5.44 20.29 7.89
C ARG A 440 4.31 20.22 6.87
N ALA A 441 4.54 19.65 5.69
CA ALA A 441 3.51 19.51 4.68
C ALA A 441 2.49 18.44 5.07
N GLN A 442 1.31 18.51 4.47
CA GLN A 442 0.35 17.40 4.50
C GLN A 442 1.01 16.16 3.89
N GLY A 443 0.72 14.98 4.44
CA GLY A 443 1.37 13.75 3.99
C GLY A 443 2.74 13.47 4.63
N ALA A 444 3.33 14.40 5.38
CA ALA A 444 4.68 14.25 5.95
C ALA A 444 4.78 13.18 7.06
N GLY A 445 3.65 12.67 7.55
CA GLY A 445 3.62 11.56 8.49
C GLY A 445 4.17 11.88 9.89
N GLY A 446 4.44 13.15 10.19
CA GLY A 446 4.85 13.62 11.51
C GLY A 446 6.26 13.20 11.93
N ALA A 447 7.14 12.89 10.97
CA ALA A 447 8.55 12.62 11.25
C ALA A 447 9.22 13.84 11.91
N PRO A 448 10.07 13.65 12.94
CA PRO A 448 10.90 14.72 13.45
C PRO A 448 11.86 15.20 12.36
N ASP A 449 12.09 16.51 12.24
CA ASP A 449 13.03 17.09 11.26
C ASP A 449 14.41 16.39 11.31
N TRP A 450 14.81 15.80 10.19
CA TRP A 450 15.98 14.92 10.14
C TRP A 450 17.27 15.66 10.46
N ARG A 451 17.43 16.90 9.99
CA ARG A 451 18.65 17.70 10.22
C ARG A 451 18.91 17.93 11.72
N SER A 452 17.86 18.17 12.50
CA SER A 452 17.98 18.37 13.94
C SER A 452 17.99 17.07 14.75
N LYS A 453 17.40 15.99 14.23
CA LYS A 453 17.11 14.78 15.03
C LYS A 453 17.87 13.52 14.64
N LEU A 454 18.45 13.39 13.45
CA LEU A 454 19.18 12.17 13.06
C LEU A 454 20.40 11.88 13.96
N ASP A 455 21.14 12.90 14.38
CA ASP A 455 22.34 12.74 15.20
C ASP A 455 22.00 12.53 16.70
N SER A 456 20.92 13.14 17.18
CA SER A 456 20.57 13.16 18.61
C SER A 456 19.49 12.15 18.99
N GLN A 457 18.58 11.82 18.07
CA GLN A 457 17.36 11.02 18.27
C GLN A 457 17.11 10.07 17.10
N ARG A 458 18.17 9.42 16.57
CA ARG A 458 18.09 8.51 15.43
C ARG A 458 16.96 7.49 15.53
N GLY A 459 16.80 6.87 16.69
CA GLY A 459 15.74 5.87 16.93
C GLY A 459 14.32 6.40 16.72
N ALA A 460 14.06 7.68 17.04
CA ALA A 460 12.76 8.29 16.83
C ALA A 460 12.46 8.55 15.34
N VAL A 461 13.49 8.97 14.59
CA VAL A 461 13.40 9.13 13.12
C VAL A 461 13.13 7.78 12.48
N VAL A 462 13.99 6.78 12.77
CA VAL A 462 13.86 5.40 12.25
C VAL A 462 12.49 4.82 12.56
N ALA A 463 12.00 4.93 13.80
CA ALA A 463 10.69 4.40 14.19
C ALA A 463 9.53 5.07 13.44
N THR A 464 9.64 6.37 13.17
CA THR A 464 8.60 7.08 12.41
C THR A 464 8.62 6.67 10.94
N GLU A 465 9.81 6.50 10.35
CA GLU A 465 9.96 5.99 8.99
C GLU A 465 9.48 4.54 8.84
N MET A 466 9.80 3.66 9.81
CA MET A 466 9.29 2.28 9.84
C MET A 466 7.76 2.21 9.88
N LYS A 467 7.12 3.20 10.52
CA LYS A 467 5.66 3.30 10.56
C LYS A 467 5.08 3.86 9.26
N ASN A 468 5.58 5.00 8.80
CA ASN A 468 5.02 5.72 7.64
C ASN A 468 5.33 5.04 6.30
N ASN A 469 6.46 4.32 6.22
CA ASN A 469 6.95 3.66 5.02
C ASN A 469 7.04 2.13 5.21
N SER A 470 6.12 1.55 5.99
CA SER A 470 6.15 0.15 6.40
C SER A 470 6.17 -0.83 5.22
N CYS A 471 5.34 -0.63 4.20
CA CYS A 471 5.30 -1.48 3.01
C CYS A 471 6.60 -1.35 2.19
N LYS A 472 7.05 -0.10 1.94
CA LYS A 472 8.31 0.18 1.22
C LYS A 472 9.51 -0.50 1.88
N LEU A 473 9.69 -0.31 3.18
CA LEU A 473 10.81 -0.90 3.92
C LEU A 473 10.72 -2.43 3.98
N ALA A 474 9.51 -3.00 4.11
CA ALA A 474 9.30 -4.44 4.05
C ALA A 474 9.73 -5.02 2.68
N LYS A 475 9.30 -4.40 1.57
CA LYS A 475 9.68 -4.84 0.21
C LYS A 475 11.20 -4.82 0.01
N TRP A 476 11.87 -3.73 0.37
CA TRP A 476 13.33 -3.63 0.27
C TRP A 476 14.06 -4.68 1.11
N THR A 477 13.54 -4.95 2.30
CA THR A 477 14.12 -5.95 3.20
C THR A 477 13.96 -7.34 2.61
N VAL A 478 12.76 -7.68 2.10
CA VAL A 478 12.50 -8.97 1.44
C VAL A 478 13.36 -9.14 0.19
N GLN A 479 13.47 -8.12 -0.67
CA GLN A 479 14.39 -8.16 -1.82
C GLN A 479 15.84 -8.45 -1.39
N SER A 480 16.31 -7.79 -0.34
CA SER A 480 17.68 -7.97 0.17
C SER A 480 17.92 -9.37 0.74
N VAL A 481 16.90 -9.96 1.40
CA VAL A 481 16.95 -11.35 1.86
C VAL A 481 16.96 -12.32 0.68
N LEU A 482 16.04 -12.17 -0.27
CA LEU A 482 15.95 -13.05 -1.45
C LEU A 482 17.25 -13.01 -2.27
N ALA A 483 17.84 -11.82 -2.41
CA ALA A 483 19.12 -11.63 -3.08
C ALA A 483 20.31 -12.20 -2.30
N GLY A 484 20.13 -12.61 -1.03
CA GLY A 484 21.19 -13.07 -0.13
C GLY A 484 22.25 -12.01 0.10
N ALA A 485 21.83 -10.77 0.32
CA ALA A 485 22.73 -9.68 0.70
C ALA A 485 23.05 -9.73 2.20
N ASP A 486 24.31 -9.55 2.56
CA ASP A 486 24.75 -9.53 3.96
C ASP A 486 24.35 -8.22 4.65
N LEU A 487 24.37 -7.12 3.89
CA LEU A 487 24.04 -5.79 4.38
C LEU A 487 23.05 -5.10 3.45
N MET A 488 22.12 -4.39 4.05
CA MET A 488 21.32 -3.36 3.39
C MET A 488 21.75 -2.00 3.92
N LYS A 489 22.12 -1.09 3.00
CA LYS A 489 22.47 0.30 3.27
C LYS A 489 21.26 1.18 3.00
N ILE A 490 20.85 1.98 3.97
CA ILE A 490 19.76 2.97 3.83
C ILE A 490 20.32 4.38 3.99
N GLY A 491 20.32 5.15 2.90
CA GLY A 491 20.59 6.59 2.93
C GLY A 491 19.40 7.39 3.46
N TYR A 492 19.67 8.43 4.23
CA TYR A 492 18.69 9.44 4.66
C TYR A 492 18.95 10.70 3.85
N ILE A 493 18.15 10.90 2.81
CA ILE A 493 18.27 12.05 1.90
C ILE A 493 17.13 13.03 2.14
N SER A 494 17.45 14.31 2.28
CA SER A 494 16.46 15.38 2.47
C SER A 494 16.60 16.40 1.34
N ARG A 495 15.50 17.05 0.96
CA ARG A 495 15.57 18.23 0.07
C ARG A 495 16.51 19.28 0.69
N ALA A 496 17.32 19.95 -0.12
CA ALA A 496 18.18 21.05 0.34
C ALA A 496 17.34 22.23 0.84
N ASN A 497 16.21 22.49 0.17
CA ASN A 497 15.18 23.41 0.60
C ASN A 497 13.82 22.69 0.48
N PRO A 498 12.97 22.64 1.52
CA PRO A 498 11.68 21.93 1.46
C PRO A 498 10.77 22.32 0.29
N ARG A 499 10.94 23.53 -0.26
CA ARG A 499 10.18 24.07 -1.40
C ARG A 499 10.80 23.78 -2.78
N ASP A 500 11.94 23.10 -2.82
CA ASP A 500 12.71 22.81 -4.02
C ASP A 500 12.97 21.30 -4.09
N ASN A 501 12.29 20.61 -5.00
CA ASN A 501 12.41 19.16 -5.20
C ASN A 501 13.52 18.77 -6.19
N THR A 502 14.35 19.72 -6.64
CA THR A 502 15.42 19.48 -7.63
C THR A 502 16.80 19.25 -7.00
N ARG A 503 16.96 19.61 -5.72
CA ARG A 503 18.24 19.53 -5.00
C ARG A 503 18.08 18.81 -3.69
N HIS A 504 18.94 17.82 -3.46
CA HIS A 504 18.91 16.97 -2.28
C HIS A 504 20.29 16.85 -1.64
N VAL A 505 20.29 16.52 -0.36
CA VAL A 505 21.50 16.30 0.43
C VAL A 505 21.36 15.00 1.22
N ILE A 506 22.47 14.27 1.30
CA ILE A 506 22.61 13.03 2.07
C ILE A 506 23.01 13.43 3.49
N LEU A 507 22.14 13.13 4.45
CA LEU A 507 22.29 13.51 5.86
C LEU A 507 22.96 12.42 6.69
N SER A 508 22.68 11.15 6.39
CA SER A 508 23.31 10.01 7.06
C SER A 508 23.06 8.72 6.28
N THR A 509 23.78 7.65 6.64
CA THR A 509 23.53 6.30 6.16
C THR A 509 23.42 5.35 7.33
N ALA A 510 22.48 4.40 7.26
CA ALA A 510 22.36 3.29 8.20
C ALA A 510 22.73 1.97 7.51
N SER A 511 23.35 1.08 8.27
CA SER A 511 23.71 -0.27 7.83
C SER A 511 22.90 -1.27 8.64
N MET A 512 22.23 -2.20 7.96
CA MET A 512 21.34 -3.17 8.58
C MET A 512 21.63 -4.55 8.01
N ARG A 513 21.46 -5.60 8.80
CA ARG A 513 21.39 -6.98 8.28
C ARG A 513 19.95 -7.25 7.87
N PRO A 514 19.66 -7.69 6.63
CA PRO A 514 18.29 -7.81 6.15
C PRO A 514 17.39 -8.68 7.04
N THR A 515 17.88 -9.83 7.49
CA THR A 515 17.13 -10.75 8.35
C THR A 515 16.78 -10.15 9.72
N GLU A 516 17.74 -9.47 10.35
CA GLU A 516 17.52 -8.76 11.62
C GLU A 516 16.55 -7.58 11.44
N PHE A 517 16.64 -6.87 10.31
CA PHE A 517 15.74 -5.75 10.04
C PHE A 517 14.32 -6.21 9.71
N ALA A 518 14.15 -7.37 9.06
CA ALA A 518 12.85 -7.98 8.84
C ALA A 518 12.15 -8.24 10.19
N ALA A 519 12.89 -8.77 11.18
CA ALA A 519 12.37 -8.96 12.53
C ALA A 519 11.98 -7.63 13.19
N GLN A 520 12.79 -6.57 13.05
CA GLN A 520 12.45 -5.23 13.57
C GLN A 520 11.20 -4.63 12.92
N LEU A 521 10.97 -4.90 11.62
CA LEU A 521 9.77 -4.48 10.89
C LEU A 521 8.54 -5.36 11.16
N ASN A 522 8.70 -6.45 11.93
CA ASN A 522 7.69 -7.49 12.12
C ASN A 522 7.29 -8.18 10.79
N VAL A 523 8.23 -8.34 9.87
CA VAL A 523 8.05 -9.04 8.59
C VAL A 523 8.50 -10.48 8.74
N SER A 524 7.57 -11.42 8.55
CA SER A 524 7.85 -12.85 8.57
C SER A 524 8.01 -13.37 7.14
N LEU A 525 9.20 -13.85 6.79
CA LEU A 525 9.46 -14.49 5.51
C LEU A 525 8.60 -15.74 5.32
N ALA A 526 8.38 -16.49 6.40
CA ALA A 526 7.53 -17.67 6.37
C ALA A 526 6.08 -17.32 6.02
N ASN A 527 5.56 -16.19 6.51
CA ASN A 527 4.24 -15.69 6.08
C ASN A 527 4.26 -15.30 4.60
N GLY A 528 5.29 -14.58 4.15
CA GLY A 528 5.45 -14.21 2.75
C GLY A 528 5.45 -15.43 1.81
N TRP A 529 6.21 -16.47 2.14
CA TRP A 529 6.23 -17.71 1.36
C TRP A 529 4.90 -18.46 1.40
N GLY A 530 4.19 -18.44 2.53
CA GLY A 530 2.84 -18.99 2.60
C GLY A 530 1.85 -18.29 1.67
N ILE A 531 1.95 -16.97 1.54
CA ILE A 531 1.16 -16.16 0.59
C ILE A 531 1.52 -16.56 -0.85
N VAL A 532 2.80 -16.59 -1.18
CA VAL A 532 3.30 -16.96 -2.52
C VAL A 532 2.81 -18.35 -2.91
N ARG A 533 3.00 -19.35 -2.04
CA ARG A 533 2.56 -20.73 -2.29
C ARG A 533 1.05 -20.81 -2.52
N THR A 534 0.25 -20.11 -1.71
CA THR A 534 -1.21 -20.11 -1.86
C THR A 534 -1.66 -19.51 -3.19
N VAL A 535 -1.04 -18.40 -3.62
CA VAL A 535 -1.34 -17.77 -4.91
C VAL A 535 -0.86 -18.65 -6.08
N THR A 536 0.31 -19.28 -5.96
CA THR A 536 0.80 -20.27 -6.94
C THR A 536 -0.18 -21.43 -7.10
N ASP A 537 -0.63 -22.05 -6.01
CA ASP A 537 -1.58 -23.17 -6.05
C ASP A 537 -2.93 -22.77 -6.65
N MET A 538 -3.38 -21.55 -6.38
CA MET A 538 -4.58 -20.98 -6.97
C MET A 538 -4.43 -20.85 -8.49
N CYS A 539 -3.36 -20.23 -8.96
CA CYS A 539 -3.11 -20.05 -10.40
C CYS A 539 -2.88 -21.39 -11.11
N MET A 540 -2.20 -22.35 -10.46
CA MET A 540 -2.00 -23.71 -10.97
C MET A 540 -3.27 -24.57 -11.02
N LYS A 541 -4.41 -24.09 -10.51
CA LYS A 541 -5.74 -24.74 -10.71
C LYS A 541 -6.53 -24.13 -11.86
N MET A 542 -6.20 -22.92 -12.29
CA MET A 542 -6.92 -22.21 -13.36
C MET A 542 -6.51 -22.71 -14.74
N PRO A 543 -7.35 -22.70 -15.79
CA PRO A 543 -6.90 -23.11 -17.12
C PRO A 543 -5.71 -22.28 -17.63
N GLU A 544 -5.03 -22.75 -18.68
CA GLU A 544 -4.04 -21.92 -19.36
C GLU A 544 -4.67 -20.60 -19.84
N GLY A 545 -3.92 -19.50 -19.73
CA GLY A 545 -4.46 -18.17 -20.03
C GLY A 545 -3.78 -17.05 -19.27
N LYS A 546 -4.34 -15.85 -19.42
CA LYS A 546 -3.86 -14.61 -18.84
C LYS A 546 -4.75 -14.18 -17.67
N TYR A 547 -4.12 -13.75 -16.59
CA TYR A 547 -4.76 -13.37 -15.35
C TYR A 547 -4.13 -12.10 -14.79
N VAL A 548 -4.85 -11.43 -13.88
CA VAL A 548 -4.34 -10.27 -13.15
C VAL A 548 -4.71 -10.40 -11.69
N LEU A 549 -3.72 -10.32 -10.82
CA LEU A 549 -3.91 -10.20 -9.38
C LEU A 549 -3.89 -8.73 -8.99
N VAL A 550 -5.03 -8.18 -8.58
CA VAL A 550 -5.20 -6.75 -8.26
C VAL A 550 -5.42 -6.57 -6.77
N LYS A 551 -4.69 -5.66 -6.13
CA LYS A 551 -5.00 -5.19 -4.78
C LYS A 551 -6.02 -4.06 -4.85
N ASP A 552 -7.13 -4.21 -4.12
CA ASP A 552 -8.22 -3.24 -4.11
C ASP A 552 -7.74 -1.89 -3.53
N PRO A 553 -8.05 -0.75 -4.17
CA PRO A 553 -7.56 0.55 -3.73
C PRO A 553 -8.12 1.03 -2.38
N ASN A 554 -9.28 0.54 -1.97
CA ASN A 554 -10.04 1.02 -0.82
C ASN A 554 -10.31 -0.07 0.23
N LYS A 555 -10.23 -1.35 -0.15
CA LYS A 555 -10.43 -2.51 0.73
C LYS A 555 -9.13 -3.30 0.91
N PRO A 556 -8.89 -3.91 2.09
CA PRO A 556 -7.72 -4.75 2.33
C PRO A 556 -7.92 -6.16 1.74
N VAL A 557 -8.10 -6.24 0.42
CA VAL A 557 -8.31 -7.48 -0.32
C VAL A 557 -7.47 -7.51 -1.60
N ILE A 558 -7.09 -8.71 -2.04
CA ILE A 558 -6.58 -8.97 -3.39
C ILE A 558 -7.63 -9.77 -4.17
N ARG A 559 -7.77 -9.49 -5.46
CA ARG A 559 -8.69 -10.17 -6.37
C ARG A 559 -7.93 -10.72 -7.58
N LEU A 560 -8.23 -11.95 -7.95
CA LEU A 560 -7.72 -12.58 -9.16
C LEU A 560 -8.78 -12.47 -10.27
N TYR A 561 -8.39 -11.89 -11.40
CA TYR A 561 -9.23 -11.78 -12.59
C TYR A 561 -8.68 -12.64 -13.71
N SER A 562 -9.56 -13.31 -14.44
CA SER A 562 -9.28 -13.81 -15.80
C SER A 562 -9.48 -12.67 -16.78
N VAL A 563 -8.51 -12.47 -17.67
CA VAL A 563 -8.53 -11.38 -18.65
C VAL A 563 -8.34 -11.94 -20.06
N PRO A 564 -8.85 -11.24 -21.10
CA PRO A 564 -8.56 -11.58 -22.48
C PRO A 564 -7.06 -11.64 -22.77
N PRO A 565 -6.59 -12.48 -23.73
CA PRO A 565 -5.17 -12.60 -24.06
C PRO A 565 -4.50 -11.28 -24.49
N ASP A 566 -5.29 -10.43 -25.16
CA ASP A 566 -4.97 -9.09 -25.66
C ASP A 566 -4.96 -8.01 -24.57
N ALA A 567 -5.48 -8.28 -23.37
CA ALA A 567 -5.47 -7.29 -22.29
C ALA A 567 -4.04 -6.83 -21.98
N PHE A 568 -3.79 -5.53 -21.86
CA PHE A 568 -2.46 -4.93 -21.67
C PHE A 568 -1.50 -5.09 -22.85
N THR A 569 -2.01 -5.42 -24.04
CA THR A 569 -1.27 -5.20 -25.28
C THR A 569 -1.58 -3.78 -25.78
N GLY A 570 -0.62 -3.12 -26.43
CA GLY A 570 -0.71 -1.69 -26.78
C GLY A 570 -1.91 -1.26 -27.65
N GLU A 571 -2.71 -2.19 -28.15
CA GLU A 571 -3.97 -1.91 -28.86
C GLU A 571 -5.08 -1.39 -27.90
N ASP A 572 -5.02 -1.71 -26.61
CA ASP A 572 -5.99 -1.21 -25.61
C ASP A 572 -5.87 0.31 -25.41
N GLU A 573 -4.68 0.90 -25.54
CA GLU A 573 -4.45 2.35 -25.35
C GLU A 573 -5.02 3.20 -26.51
N GLU A 574 -5.13 2.65 -27.72
CA GLU A 574 -5.76 3.36 -28.86
C GLU A 574 -7.29 3.28 -28.81
N SER A 575 -7.86 2.22 -28.24
CA SER A 575 -9.30 1.96 -28.24
C SER A 575 -10.12 2.95 -27.41
N ASP A 576 -9.57 3.46 -26.30
CA ASP A 576 -10.22 4.48 -25.47
C ASP A 576 -10.21 5.88 -26.11
N SER A 577 -9.31 6.12 -27.08
CA SER A 577 -9.26 7.40 -27.82
C SER A 577 -10.20 7.43 -29.04
N ALA A 578 -10.63 6.27 -29.54
CA ALA A 578 -11.43 6.15 -30.76
C ALA A 578 -12.94 6.16 -30.51
N SER A 579 -13.40 5.94 -29.28
CA SER A 579 -14.83 5.83 -28.97
C SER A 579 -15.57 7.18 -28.81
N GLU A 580 -14.85 8.30 -28.69
CA GLU A 580 -15.44 9.66 -28.64
C GLU A 580 -15.62 10.32 -30.02
N GLY A 581 -15.22 9.68 -31.12
CA GLY A 581 -15.22 10.28 -32.46
C GLY A 581 -16.32 9.84 -33.44
N ALA A 582 -17.18 8.88 -33.08
CA ALA A 582 -18.07 8.20 -34.06
C ALA A 582 -19.58 8.34 -33.77
N GLN A 583 -20.00 9.43 -33.13
CA GLN A 583 -21.42 9.83 -33.05
C GLN A 583 -21.61 11.31 -33.42
N GLU A 584 -21.08 11.72 -34.56
CA GLU A 584 -21.61 12.87 -35.32
C GLU A 584 -21.19 12.71 -36.78
N LEU A 585 -22.04 12.04 -37.56
CA LEU A 585 -22.26 12.27 -39.00
C LEU A 585 -23.56 11.61 -39.45
#